data_AF-A0A534TB86-F1
#
_entry.id   AF-A0A534TB86-F1
#
_cell.length_a   1.000
_cell.length_b   1.000
_cell.length_c   1.000
_cell.angle_alpha   90.00
_cell.angle_beta   90.00
_cell.angle_gamma   90.00
#
_symmetry.space_group_name_H-M   'P 1'
#
loop_
_entity.id
_entity.type
_entity.pdbx_description
1 polymer ?
#
loop_
_entity_poly.entity_id
_entity_poly.type
_entity_poly.pdbx_seq_one_letter_code
_entity_poly.pdbx_strand_id
1 'polypeptide(L)'
;MNREDCVLFSGAAGGAEAAFGAAAERHGIEEVNFTFDGHKDALQRGIRVLTHAELQHGDVSLAYVAKLMHRRYPDTAMFKKVLQSIWHQVNNGQEIYVVGVIQKDDTVKGGTGWGAEFAKLCNKPL
;
A
#
# COMPACT_ATOMS: atom_id res chain seq x y z
N MET A 1 -17.61 -14.01 6.03
CA MET A 1 -16.94 -13.89 4.72
C MET A 1 -16.22 -15.20 4.48
N ASN A 2 -16.44 -15.86 3.35
CA ASN A 2 -15.70 -17.08 3.03
C ASN A 2 -14.37 -16.70 2.36
N ARG A 3 -13.37 -17.57 2.43
CA ARG A 3 -12.03 -17.26 1.90
C ARG A 3 -12.03 -17.00 0.39
N GLU A 4 -12.92 -17.65 -0.34
CA GLU A 4 -13.13 -17.51 -1.78
C GLU A 4 -13.76 -16.16 -2.18
N ASP A 5 -14.32 -15.42 -1.22
CA ASP A 5 -14.87 -14.08 -1.43
C ASP A 5 -13.83 -12.98 -1.08
N CYS A 6 -12.63 -13.37 -0.64
CA CYS A 6 -11.59 -12.47 -0.16
C CYS A 6 -10.39 -12.41 -1.12
N VAL A 7 -9.88 -11.20 -1.33
CA VAL A 7 -8.59 -10.97 -1.99
C VAL A 7 -7.73 -10.09 -1.09
N LEU A 8 -6.49 -10.51 -0.85
CA LEU A 8 -5.48 -9.69 -0.18
C LEU A 8 -4.81 -8.77 -1.21
N PHE A 9 -4.97 -7.46 -1.06
CA PHE A 9 -4.21 -6.46 -1.84
C PHE A 9 -3.03 -5.94 -1.03
N SER A 10 -1.81 -5.99 -1.59
CA SER A 10 -0.60 -5.45 -0.93
C SER A 10 0.43 -4.94 -1.95
N GLY A 11 1.63 -4.55 -1.51
CA GLY A 11 2.73 -4.02 -2.34
C GLY A 11 3.93 -4.96 -2.50
N ALA A 12 3.83 -6.22 -2.05
CA ALA A 12 4.93 -7.17 -1.97
C ALA A 12 6.15 -6.67 -1.15
N ALA A 13 5.99 -5.70 -0.27
CA ALA A 13 7.07 -5.24 0.59
C ALA A 13 7.42 -6.28 1.69
N GLY A 14 8.61 -6.15 2.27
CA GLY A 14 8.98 -6.92 3.45
C GLY A 14 8.16 -6.53 4.69
N GLY A 15 8.23 -7.35 5.73
CA GLY A 15 7.57 -7.06 7.01
C GLY A 15 6.09 -7.47 7.01
N ALA A 16 5.18 -6.52 7.25
CA ALA A 16 3.76 -6.81 7.41
C ALA A 16 3.16 -7.46 6.15
N GLU A 17 3.41 -6.91 4.97
CA GLU A 17 2.87 -7.45 3.72
C GLU A 17 3.35 -8.88 3.45
N ALA A 18 4.64 -9.16 3.67
CA ALA A 18 5.19 -10.52 3.60
C ALA A 18 4.49 -11.50 4.58
N ALA A 19 4.21 -11.06 5.81
CA ALA A 19 3.52 -11.88 6.81
C ALA A 19 2.06 -12.16 6.43
N PHE A 20 1.35 -11.16 5.92
CA PHE A 20 -0.03 -11.30 5.44
C PHE A 20 -0.09 -12.16 4.18
N GLY A 21 0.83 -12.01 3.23
CA GLY A 21 0.90 -12.85 2.03
C GLY A 21 1.13 -14.33 2.38
N ALA A 22 2.07 -14.61 3.29
CA ALA A 22 2.28 -15.97 3.79
C ALA A 22 1.03 -16.54 4.50
N ALA A 23 0.25 -15.70 5.18
CA ALA A 23 -1.02 -16.12 5.77
C ALA A 23 -2.08 -16.40 4.69
N ALA A 24 -2.22 -15.51 3.70
CA ALA A 24 -3.14 -15.70 2.59
C ALA A 24 -2.86 -17.01 1.85
N GLU A 25 -1.58 -17.31 1.56
CA GLU A 25 -1.18 -18.58 0.95
C GLU A 25 -1.58 -19.79 1.79
N ARG A 26 -1.27 -19.80 3.10
CA ARG A 26 -1.63 -20.92 4.00
C ARG A 26 -3.14 -21.15 4.08
N HIS A 27 -3.94 -20.10 3.96
CA HIS A 27 -5.39 -20.19 4.05
C HIS A 27 -6.08 -20.36 2.68
N GLY A 28 -5.32 -20.31 1.58
CA GLY A 28 -5.84 -20.39 0.22
C GLY A 28 -6.64 -19.16 -0.22
N ILE A 29 -6.28 -17.99 0.31
CA ILE A 29 -6.85 -16.69 -0.08
C ILE A 29 -6.07 -16.17 -1.30
N GLU A 30 -6.79 -15.61 -2.27
CA GLU A 30 -6.19 -14.96 -3.43
C GLU A 30 -5.43 -13.70 -3.00
N GLU A 31 -4.31 -13.40 -3.65
CA GLU A 31 -3.57 -12.17 -3.38
C GLU A 31 -3.17 -11.47 -4.67
N VAL A 32 -3.18 -10.14 -4.62
CA VAL A 32 -2.68 -9.26 -5.68
C VAL A 32 -1.70 -8.28 -5.04
N ASN A 33 -0.47 -8.33 -5.52
CA ASN A 33 0.65 -7.57 -5.01
C ASN A 33 1.10 -6.52 -6.04
N PHE A 34 0.68 -5.27 -5.85
CA PHE A 34 0.97 -4.16 -6.75
C PHE A 34 2.42 -3.70 -6.61
N THR A 35 3.21 -3.89 -7.65
CA THR A 35 4.63 -3.51 -7.69
C THR A 35 4.95 -2.68 -8.93
N PHE A 36 6.21 -2.32 -9.13
CA PHE A 36 6.70 -1.59 -10.30
C PHE A 36 8.16 -1.92 -10.57
N ASP A 37 8.62 -1.64 -11.78
CA ASP A 37 10.01 -1.88 -12.17
C ASP A 37 11.01 -1.13 -11.26
N GLY A 38 11.94 -1.90 -10.69
CA GLY A 38 12.93 -1.46 -9.70
C GLY A 38 12.49 -1.52 -8.24
N HIS A 39 11.28 -1.98 -7.93
CA HIS A 39 10.86 -2.25 -6.55
C HIS A 39 11.55 -3.51 -5.99
N LYS A 40 11.72 -3.57 -4.67
CA LYS A 40 12.32 -4.73 -4.00
C LYS A 40 11.23 -5.60 -3.40
N ASP A 41 10.74 -6.53 -4.21
CA ASP A 41 9.66 -7.44 -3.83
C ASP A 41 10.17 -8.55 -2.89
N ALA A 42 9.54 -8.69 -1.73
CA ALA A 42 9.75 -9.78 -0.79
C ALA A 42 8.88 -11.02 -1.12
N LEU A 43 7.83 -10.84 -1.92
CA LEU A 43 6.90 -11.88 -2.36
C LEU A 43 6.87 -11.94 -3.90
N GLN A 44 6.61 -13.13 -4.45
CA GLN A 44 6.54 -13.33 -5.91
C GLN A 44 5.16 -13.79 -6.39
N ARG A 45 4.34 -14.36 -5.50
CA ARG A 45 2.97 -14.77 -5.80
C ARG A 45 2.06 -13.54 -5.92
N GLY A 46 1.10 -13.59 -6.84
CA GLY A 46 0.12 -12.52 -7.04
C GLY A 46 0.70 -11.20 -7.57
N ILE A 47 1.96 -11.18 -8.04
CA ILE A 47 2.60 -9.94 -8.51
C ILE A 47 1.84 -9.33 -9.68
N ARG A 48 1.48 -8.05 -9.52
CA ARG A 48 0.95 -7.19 -10.57
C ARG A 48 1.87 -5.99 -10.74
N VAL A 49 2.74 -6.07 -11.75
CA VAL A 49 3.62 -4.95 -12.11
C VAL A 49 2.78 -3.86 -12.77
N LEU A 50 2.76 -2.67 -12.16
CA LEU A 50 2.07 -1.49 -12.67
C LEU A 50 2.87 -0.85 -13.80
N THR A 51 2.20 -0.55 -14.91
CA THR A 51 2.77 0.22 -16.01
C THR A 51 2.92 1.69 -15.63
N HIS A 52 3.68 2.45 -16.42
CA HIS A 52 3.80 3.89 -16.21
C HIS A 52 2.42 4.59 -16.22
N ALA A 53 1.54 4.24 -17.16
CA ALA A 53 0.20 4.82 -17.25
C ALA A 53 -0.65 4.49 -16.02
N GLU A 54 -0.57 3.26 -15.50
CA GLU A 54 -1.31 2.87 -14.28
C GLU A 54 -0.77 3.58 -13.05
N LEU A 55 0.55 3.73 -12.92
CA LEU A 55 1.17 4.48 -11.82
C LEU A 55 0.69 5.94 -11.79
N GLN A 56 0.50 6.57 -12.96
CA GLN A 56 -0.01 7.94 -13.05
C GLN A 56 -1.43 8.10 -12.49
N HIS A 57 -2.25 7.04 -12.45
CA HIS A 57 -3.59 7.13 -11.84
C HIS A 57 -3.52 7.34 -10.31
N GLY A 58 -2.43 6.88 -9.68
CA GLY A 58 -2.18 7.07 -8.25
C GLY A 58 -1.31 8.29 -7.95
N ASP A 59 -1.12 9.20 -8.91
CA ASP A 59 -0.24 10.34 -8.71
C ASP A 59 -0.80 11.30 -7.66
N VAL A 60 0.08 11.75 -6.76
CA VAL A 60 -0.28 12.63 -5.65
C VAL A 60 0.81 13.66 -5.40
N SER A 61 0.39 14.88 -5.08
CA SER A 61 1.31 15.95 -4.72
C SER A 61 2.09 15.59 -3.46
N LEU A 62 3.42 15.52 -3.56
CA LEU A 62 4.28 15.31 -2.38
C LEU A 62 4.12 16.42 -1.33
N ALA A 63 3.82 17.65 -1.75
CA ALA A 63 3.55 18.74 -0.83
C ALA A 63 2.25 18.50 -0.02
N TYR A 64 1.24 17.90 -0.67
CA TYR A 64 0.01 17.50 -0.01
C TYR A 64 0.26 16.38 1.01
N VAL A 65 0.94 15.31 0.60
CA VAL A 65 1.29 14.19 1.51
C VAL A 65 2.15 14.69 2.68
N ALA A 66 3.13 15.54 2.43
CA ALA A 66 3.98 16.12 3.48
C ALA A 66 3.17 16.94 4.50
N LYS A 67 2.20 17.74 4.03
CA LYS A 67 1.32 18.53 4.89
C LYS A 67 0.38 17.64 5.72
N LEU A 68 -0.24 16.65 5.09
CA LEU A 68 -1.15 15.71 5.74
C LEU A 68 -0.45 14.86 6.80
N MET A 69 0.79 14.45 6.52
CA MET A 69 1.58 13.56 7.36
C MET A 69 2.52 14.29 8.34
N HIS A 70 2.45 15.61 8.38
CA HIS A 70 3.31 16.49 9.20
C HIS A 70 4.82 16.22 9.08
N ARG A 71 5.31 15.84 7.89
CA ARG A 71 6.71 15.44 7.69
C ARG A 71 7.23 15.72 6.30
N ARG A 72 8.56 15.77 6.17
CA ARG A 72 9.22 15.92 4.86
C ARG A 72 9.55 14.55 4.29
N TYR A 73 9.32 14.41 3.00
CA TYR A 73 9.64 13.22 2.23
C TYR A 73 10.64 13.54 1.12
N PRO A 74 11.46 12.55 0.71
CA PRO A 74 12.39 12.74 -0.40
C PRO A 74 11.62 12.88 -1.72
N ASP A 75 11.92 13.93 -2.48
CA ASP A 75 11.39 14.12 -3.84
C ASP A 75 12.20 13.28 -4.84
N THR A 76 11.93 11.97 -4.85
CA THR A 76 12.59 11.01 -5.74
C THR A 76 11.56 10.22 -6.54
N ALA A 77 11.93 9.81 -7.76
CA ALA A 77 11.05 9.00 -8.61
C ALA A 77 10.66 7.68 -7.94
N MET A 78 11.59 7.03 -7.23
CA MET A 78 11.31 5.80 -6.48
C MET A 78 10.24 6.04 -5.40
N PHE A 79 10.40 7.10 -4.60
CA PHE A 79 9.44 7.40 -3.54
C PHE A 79 8.04 7.72 -4.10
N LYS A 80 7.96 8.46 -5.22
CA LYS A 80 6.69 8.69 -5.91
C LYS A 80 6.03 7.40 -6.37
N LYS A 81 6.78 6.48 -6.99
CA LYS A 81 6.26 5.17 -7.42
C LYS A 81 5.72 4.34 -6.25
N VAL A 82 6.35 4.43 -5.06
CA VAL A 82 5.84 3.78 -3.84
C VAL A 82 4.49 4.37 -3.41
N LEU A 83 4.33 5.70 -3.41
CA LEU A 83 3.03 6.30 -3.07
C LEU A 83 1.95 5.94 -4.09
N GLN A 84 2.32 5.91 -5.37
CA GLN A 84 1.44 5.50 -6.47
C GLN A 84 1.02 4.03 -6.35
N SER A 85 1.92 3.11 -5.97
CA SER A 85 1.53 1.70 -5.77
C SER A 85 0.63 1.51 -4.55
N ILE A 86 0.87 2.25 -3.46
CA ILE A 86 -0.01 2.25 -2.28
C ILE A 86 -1.42 2.74 -2.63
N TRP A 87 -1.55 3.73 -3.51
CA TRP A 87 -2.86 4.17 -4.01
C TRP A 87 -3.64 3.01 -4.64
N HIS A 88 -2.99 2.15 -5.44
CA HIS A 88 -3.64 0.98 -6.05
C HIS A 88 -4.08 -0.05 -5.01
N GLN A 89 -3.28 -0.27 -3.97
CA GLN A 89 -3.66 -1.16 -2.86
C GLN A 89 -4.93 -0.67 -2.17
N VAL A 90 -4.95 0.59 -1.75
CA VAL A 90 -6.07 1.18 -1.03
C VAL A 90 -7.30 1.31 -1.94
N ASN A 91 -7.13 1.70 -3.20
CA ASN A 91 -8.24 1.89 -4.14
C ASN A 91 -8.98 0.56 -4.41
N ASN A 92 -8.26 -0.56 -4.50
CA ASN A 92 -8.85 -1.88 -4.72
C ASN A 92 -9.33 -2.58 -3.43
N GLY A 93 -8.76 -2.26 -2.26
CA GLY A 93 -9.18 -2.85 -0.98
C GLY A 93 -10.53 -2.33 -0.49
N GLN A 94 -11.36 -3.17 0.14
CA GLN A 94 -12.61 -2.74 0.77
C GLN A 94 -12.40 -2.34 2.22
N GLU A 95 -11.61 -3.13 2.96
CA GLU A 95 -11.16 -2.88 4.32
C GLU A 95 -9.63 -2.75 4.33
N ILE A 96 -9.10 -1.79 5.09
CA ILE A 96 -7.68 -1.45 5.07
C ILE A 96 -7.05 -1.77 6.42
N TYR A 97 -6.20 -2.80 6.46
CA TYR A 97 -5.48 -3.19 7.67
C TYR A 97 -4.13 -2.45 7.74
N VAL A 98 -4.00 -1.56 8.72
CA VAL A 98 -2.78 -0.75 8.90
C VAL A 98 -1.93 -1.29 10.03
N VAL A 99 -0.77 -1.85 9.70
CA VAL A 99 0.19 -2.38 10.68
C VAL A 99 1.44 -1.51 10.73
N GLY A 100 1.60 -0.73 11.79
CA GLY A 100 2.76 0.15 11.93
C GLY A 100 2.81 0.88 13.28
N VAL A 101 3.79 1.78 13.40
CA VAL A 101 3.99 2.60 14.61
C VAL A 101 3.23 3.91 14.47
N ILE A 102 2.23 4.11 15.32
CA ILE A 102 1.50 5.38 15.47
C ILE A 102 2.44 6.41 16.11
N GLN A 103 2.53 7.58 15.50
CA GLN A 103 3.33 8.72 15.97
C GLN A 103 2.51 9.62 16.89
N LYS A 104 3.16 10.61 17.51
CA LYS A 104 2.51 11.56 18.43
C LYS A 104 1.46 12.46 17.77
N ASP A 105 1.50 12.56 16.44
CA ASP A 105 0.54 13.31 15.62
C ASP A 105 -0.58 12.40 15.07
N ASP A 106 -0.76 11.22 15.67
CA ASP A 106 -1.77 10.20 15.32
C ASP A 106 -1.64 9.61 13.91
N THR A 107 -0.53 9.89 13.21
CA THR A 107 -0.25 9.30 11.90
C THR A 107 0.68 8.09 12.01
N VAL A 108 0.59 7.14 11.07
CA VAL A 108 1.50 5.98 11.06
C VAL A 108 2.83 6.34 10.37
N LYS A 109 3.92 5.73 10.83
CA LYS A 109 5.26 5.92 10.27
C LYS A 109 5.39 5.38 8.83
N GLY A 110 6.15 6.08 7.99
CA GLY A 110 6.58 5.58 6.67
C GLY A 110 5.47 5.59 5.60
N GLY A 111 5.62 4.72 4.58
CA GLY A 111 4.64 4.55 3.49
C GLY A 111 3.30 4.02 3.98
N THR A 112 3.31 3.14 4.99
CA THR A 112 2.08 2.63 5.64
C THR A 112 1.19 3.75 6.18
N GLY A 113 1.78 4.85 6.65
CA GLY A 113 1.01 6.03 7.04
C GLY A 113 0.30 6.73 5.90
N TRP A 114 0.91 6.79 4.72
CA TRP A 114 0.21 7.33 3.55
C TRP A 114 -1.00 6.46 3.18
N GLY A 115 -0.84 5.12 3.20
CA GLY A 115 -1.95 4.20 2.98
C GLY A 115 -3.09 4.40 3.98
N ALA A 116 -2.77 4.61 5.26
CA ALA A 116 -3.75 4.89 6.30
C ALA A 116 -4.51 6.20 6.06
N GLU A 117 -3.80 7.31 5.80
CA GLU A 117 -4.47 8.59 5.57
C GLU A 117 -5.26 8.59 4.27
N PHE A 118 -4.77 7.93 3.22
CA PHE A 118 -5.50 7.80 1.97
C PHE A 118 -6.79 6.97 2.14
N ALA A 119 -6.76 5.90 2.93
CA ALA A 119 -7.95 5.12 3.26
C ALA A 119 -9.01 5.97 3.98
N LYS A 120 -8.59 6.83 4.92
CA LYS A 120 -9.49 7.80 5.58
C LYS A 120 -10.12 8.76 4.58
N LEU A 121 -9.34 9.29 3.63
CA LEU A 121 -9.84 10.17 2.56
C LEU A 121 -10.86 9.46 1.66
N CYS A 122 -10.71 8.17 1.44
CA CYS A 122 -11.66 7.33 0.69
C CYS A 122 -12.87 6.86 1.53
N ASN A 123 -12.96 7.22 2.81
CA ASN A 123 -13.97 6.72 3.76
C ASN A 123 -14.02 5.19 3.84
N LYS A 124 -12.85 4.53 3.74
CA LYS A 124 -12.75 3.08 3.88
C LYS A 124 -12.56 2.70 5.35
N PRO A 125 -13.13 1.57 5.83
CA PRO A 125 -12.85 1.05 7.16
C PRO A 125 -11.35 0.79 7.37
N LEU A 126 -10.84 1.18 8.55
CA LEU A 126 -9.47 0.99 9.04
C LEU A 126 -9.46 0.34 10.42
#